data_AF-A0AAJ6NW63-F1
#
_entry.id   AF-A0AAJ6NW63-F1
#
_cell.length_a   1.000
_cell.length_b   1.000
_cell.length_c   1.000
_cell.angle_alpha   90.00
_cell.angle_beta   90.00
_cell.angle_gamma   90.00
#
_symmetry.space_group_name_H-M   'P 1'
#
loop_
_entity.id
_entity.type
_entity.pdbx_description
1 polymer ?
#
loop_
_entity_poly.entity_id
_entity_poly.type
_entity_poly.pdbx_seq_one_letter_code
_entity_poly.pdbx_strand_id
1 'polypeptide(L)'
;MLWIDGDDFVAAVVTSAKPRTQTDIILNDWAISSLRVVSTVRLSRLDCLEKSLLLAKIGQISQSDAKRLKELWDLYIKPQF
;
A
#
# COMPACT_ATOMS: atom_id res chain seq x y z
N MET A 1 0.53 -1.41 -6.57
CA MET A 1 1.83 -1.92 -7.03
C MET A 1 2.84 -0.82 -6.76
N LEU A 2 3.77 -1.05 -5.85
CA LEU A 2 4.71 -0.01 -5.38
C LEU A 2 6.05 -0.05 -6.13
N TRP A 3 6.45 -1.21 -6.65
CA TRP A 3 7.63 -1.42 -7.49
C TRP A 3 7.53 -2.76 -8.26
N ILE A 4 8.27 -2.91 -9.36
CA ILE A 4 8.32 -4.12 -10.21
C ILE A 4 9.79 -4.46 -10.48
N ASP A 5 10.21 -5.68 -10.18
CA ASP A 5 11.48 -6.25 -10.65
C ASP A 5 11.26 -7.72 -11.01
N GLY A 6 11.59 -8.08 -12.25
CA GLY A 6 11.12 -9.32 -12.85
C GLY A 6 9.58 -9.43 -12.85
N ASP A 7 9.08 -10.60 -12.47
CA ASP A 7 7.65 -10.88 -12.26
C ASP A 7 7.23 -10.68 -10.78
N ASP A 8 8.10 -10.11 -9.94
CA ASP A 8 7.81 -9.84 -8.53
C ASP A 8 7.37 -8.39 -8.30
N PHE A 9 6.59 -8.18 -7.25
CA PHE A 9 6.17 -6.85 -6.83
C PHE A 9 6.18 -6.69 -5.31
N VAL A 10 6.53 -5.48 -4.87
CA VAL A 10 6.41 -5.10 -3.46
C VAL A 10 4.97 -4.68 -3.17
N ALA A 11 4.37 -5.35 -2.20
CA ALA A 11 3.01 -5.14 -1.73
C ALA A 11 2.99 -4.65 -0.28
N ALA A 12 1.96 -3.88 0.07
CA ALA A 12 1.66 -3.50 1.44
C ALA A 12 0.27 -4.02 1.81
N VAL A 13 0.10 -4.45 3.06
CA VAL A 13 -1.20 -4.95 3.54
C VAL A 13 -2.19 -3.80 3.69
N VAL A 14 -3.42 -3.97 3.20
CA VAL A 14 -4.56 -3.08 3.46
C VAL A 14 -5.51 -3.75 4.46
N THR A 15 -5.88 -3.05 5.52
CA THR A 15 -6.73 -3.61 6.59
C THR A 15 -7.60 -2.54 7.26
N SER A 16 -8.77 -2.92 7.77
CA SER A 16 -9.64 -2.04 8.56
C SER A 16 -9.14 -1.77 9.98
N ALA A 17 -8.07 -2.45 10.41
CA ALA A 17 -7.47 -2.22 11.71
C ALA A 17 -6.72 -0.88 11.78
N LYS A 18 -6.61 -0.33 13.00
CA LYS A 18 -5.87 0.91 13.26
C LYS A 18 -4.38 0.81 12.88
N PRO A 19 -3.73 1.93 12.51
CA PRO A 19 -2.27 2.02 12.37
C PRO A 19 -1.54 1.53 13.62
N ARG A 20 -0.41 0.84 13.44
CA ARG A 20 0.47 0.40 14.54
C ARG A 20 1.76 1.20 14.60
N THR A 21 2.23 1.69 13.47
CA THR A 21 3.46 2.47 13.34
C THR A 21 3.18 3.80 12.63
N GLN A 22 4.14 4.72 12.67
CA GLN A 22 4.09 5.97 11.93
C GLN A 22 4.12 5.79 10.40
N THR A 23 4.51 4.59 9.93
CA THR A 23 4.55 4.22 8.52
C THR A 23 3.23 3.60 8.05
N ASP A 24 2.30 3.32 8.95
CA ASP A 24 0.95 2.86 8.62
C ASP A 24 0.03 4.07 8.40
N ILE A 25 -0.71 4.06 7.29
CA ILE A 25 -1.43 5.23 6.78
C ILE A 25 -2.90 4.91 6.63
N ILE A 26 -3.75 5.69 7.31
CA ILE A 26 -5.20 5.64 7.09
C ILE A 26 -5.50 6.27 5.74
N LEU A 27 -6.27 5.55 4.92
CA LEU A 27 -6.79 6.04 3.65
C LEU A 27 -7.97 6.97 3.91
N ASN A 28 -7.83 8.22 3.51
CA ASN A 28 -8.89 9.21 3.66
C ASN A 28 -9.98 8.97 2.60
N ASP A 29 -9.56 8.68 1.37
CA ASP A 29 -10.43 8.53 0.21
C ASP A 29 -10.65 7.04 -0.11
N TRP A 30 -10.93 6.26 0.93
CA TRP A 30 -11.10 4.80 0.86
C TRP A 30 -12.27 4.39 -0.06
N ALA A 31 -13.37 5.15 -0.06
CA ALA A 31 -14.57 4.83 -0.83
C ALA A 31 -14.32 4.89 -2.35
N ILE A 32 -13.63 5.92 -2.82
CA ILE A 32 -13.25 6.02 -4.25
C ILE A 32 -12.18 4.99 -4.63
N SER A 33 -11.47 4.46 -3.63
CA SER A 33 -10.51 3.37 -3.79
C SER A 33 -11.18 1.98 -3.86
N SER A 34 -12.51 1.93 -3.96
CA SER A 34 -13.33 0.70 -3.99
C SER A 34 -13.24 -0.16 -2.71
N LEU A 35 -12.84 0.46 -1.60
CA LEU A 35 -12.87 -0.19 -0.29
C LEU A 35 -14.25 -0.01 0.35
N ARG A 36 -14.71 -1.02 1.08
CA ARG A 36 -16.04 -0.99 1.73
C ARG A 36 -16.06 -0.20 3.04
N VAL A 37 -14.90 -0.03 3.66
CA VAL A 37 -14.73 0.60 4.97
C VAL A 37 -13.43 1.40 5.03
N VAL A 38 -13.36 2.33 5.98
CA VAL A 38 -12.10 3.00 6.35
C VAL A 38 -11.03 1.95 6.59
N SER A 39 -9.89 2.12 5.91
CA SER A 39 -8.81 1.14 5.92
C SER A 39 -7.46 1.83 6.03
N THR A 40 -6.48 1.06 6.47
CA THR A 40 -5.10 1.46 6.69
C THR A 40 -4.19 0.66 5.75
N VAL A 41 -3.29 1.33 5.04
CA VAL A 41 -2.17 0.71 4.32
C VAL A 41 -0.99 0.59 5.30
N ARG A 42 -0.44 -0.62 5.43
CA ARG A 42 0.65 -0.90 6.38
C ARG A 42 2.00 -1.00 5.69
N LEU A 43 2.73 0.11 5.59
CA LEU A 43 4.12 0.07 5.10
C LEU A 43 5.07 -0.59 6.11
N SER A 44 4.64 -0.81 7.36
CA SER A 44 5.37 -1.66 8.31
C SER A 44 5.37 -3.14 7.95
N ARG A 45 4.54 -3.57 7.00
CA ARG A 45 4.42 -4.95 6.53
C ARG A 45 4.46 -4.99 5.01
N LEU A 46 5.67 -4.86 4.49
CA LEU A 46 5.96 -5.01 3.08
C LEU A 46 6.34 -6.46 2.80
N ASP A 47 5.76 -7.01 1.75
CA ASP A 47 6.07 -8.35 1.24
C ASP A 47 6.42 -8.24 -0.25
N CYS A 48 7.38 -9.06 -0.68
CA CYS A 48 7.67 -9.28 -2.10
C CYS A 48 6.87 -10.50 -2.56
N LEU A 49 6.03 -10.33 -3.57
CA LEU A 49 5.12 -11.37 -4.05
C LEU A 49 5.28 -11.55 -5.56
N GLU A 50 5.17 -12.79 -6.01
CA GLU A 50 5.07 -13.11 -7.43
C GLU A 50 3.75 -12.60 -8.01
N LYS A 51 3.79 -12.05 -9.22
CA LYS A 51 2.61 -11.59 -9.98
C LYS A 51 1.57 -12.68 -10.18
N SER A 52 1.99 -13.95 -10.23
CA SER A 52 1.13 -15.13 -10.30
C SER A 52 0.10 -15.20 -9.16
N LEU A 53 0.41 -14.61 -8.01
CA LEU A 53 -0.47 -14.57 -6.82
C LEU A 53 -1.57 -13.50 -6.92
N LEU A 54 -1.53 -12.63 -7.93
CA LEU A 54 -2.54 -11.59 -8.14
C LEU A 54 -3.79 -12.17 -8.82
N LEU A 55 -4.88 -12.24 -8.07
CA LEU A 55 -6.16 -12.75 -8.58
C LEU A 55 -6.94 -11.70 -9.39
N ALA A 56 -7.02 -10.46 -8.88
CA ALA A 56 -7.81 -9.40 -9.49
C ALA A 56 -7.40 -7.99 -9.01
N LYS A 57 -7.63 -6.99 -9.86
CA LYS A 57 -7.59 -5.58 -9.47
C LYS A 57 -8.97 -5.16 -8.94
N ILE A 58 -9.06 -4.85 -7.65
CA ILE A 58 -10.32 -4.48 -7.00
C ILE A 58 -10.61 -2.97 -7.00
N GLY A 59 -9.60 -2.15 -7.30
CA GLY A 59 -9.70 -0.70 -7.23
C GLY A 59 -8.37 -0.02 -7.49
N GLN A 60 -8.34 1.28 -7.26
CA GLN A 60 -7.15 2.10 -7.37
C GLN A 60 -7.19 3.17 -6.28
N ILE A 61 -6.08 3.32 -5.57
CA ILE A 61 -5.96 4.34 -4.54
C ILE A 61 -6.11 5.75 -5.12
N SER A 62 -6.71 6.64 -4.33
CA SER A 62 -6.82 8.07 -4.66
C SER A 62 -5.44 8.71 -4.89
N GLN A 63 -5.41 9.79 -5.67
CA GLN A 63 -4.16 10.51 -5.94
C GLN A 63 -3.60 11.19 -4.67
N SER A 64 -4.48 11.69 -3.81
CA SER A 64 -4.18 12.29 -2.50
C SER A 64 -3.50 11.27 -1.58
N ASP A 65 -4.11 10.10 -1.38
CA ASP A 65 -3.54 9.06 -0.52
C ASP A 65 -2.26 8.46 -1.15
N ALA A 66 -2.21 8.33 -2.49
CA ALA A 66 -1.00 7.89 -3.19
C ALA A 66 0.18 8.84 -2.97
N LYS A 67 -0.06 10.15 -3.04
CA LYS A 67 0.97 11.16 -2.78
C LYS A 67 1.50 11.05 -1.35
N ARG A 68 0.59 10.94 -0.37
CA ARG A 68 0.96 10.77 1.04
C ARG A 68 1.74 9.49 1.29
N LEU A 69 1.34 8.38 0.66
CA LEU A 69 2.06 7.11 0.73
C LEU A 69 3.47 7.23 0.17
N LYS A 70 3.63 7.90 -0.97
CA LYS A 70 4.94 8.13 -1.57
C LYS A 70 5.84 8.97 -0.69
N GLU A 71 5.33 10.07 -0.12
CA GLU A 71 6.08 10.92 0.80
C GLU A 71 6.60 10.14 2.02
N LEU A 72 5.76 9.28 2.60
CA LEU A 72 6.15 8.46 3.75
C LEU A 72 7.07 7.30 3.37
N TRP A 73 6.89 6.73 2.17
CA TRP A 73 7.81 5.77 1.61
C TRP A 73 9.21 6.38 1.48
N ASP A 74 9.33 7.52 0.81
CA ASP A 74 10.61 8.19 0.57
C ASP A 74 11.31 8.61 1.88
N LEU A 75 10.52 8.92 2.92
CA LEU A 75 11.04 9.32 4.22
C LEU A 75 11.56 8.15 5.05
N TYR A 76 10.83 7.03 5.09
CA TYR A 76 11.06 5.95 6.05
C TYR A 76 11.51 4.62 5.46
N ILE A 77 11.21 4.37 4.18
CA ILE A 77 11.53 3.13 3.51
C ILE A 77 12.76 3.37 2.63
N LYS A 78 13.90 2.83 3.06
CA LYS A 78 15.16 2.87 2.31
C LYS A 78 15.56 1.45 1.95
N PRO A 79 15.10 0.92 0.80
CA PRO A 79 15.58 -0.36 0.31
C PRO A 79 17.09 -0.26 0.11
N GLN A 80 17.86 -1.11 0.79
CA GLN A 80 19.29 -1.27 0.51
C GLN A 80 19.40 -2.35 -0.56
N PHE A 81 19.39 -1.94 -1.82
CA PHE A 81 19.74 -2.80 -2.95
C PHE A 81 21.19 -2.56 -3.33
#